data_AF-A0A914MJ81-F1
#
_entry.id   AF-A0A914MJ81-F1
#
_cell.length_a   1.000
_cell.length_b   1.000
_cell.length_c   1.000
_cell.angle_alpha   90.00
_cell.angle_beta   90.00
_cell.angle_gamma   90.00
#
_symmetry.space_group_name_H-M   'P 1'
#
loop_
_entity.id
_entity.type
_entity.pdbx_description
1 polymer ?
#
loop_
_entity_poly.entity_id
_entity_poly.type
_entity_poly.pdbx_seq_one_letter_code
_entity_poly.pdbx_strand_id
1 'polypeptide(L)'
;MIIRQIRPTWKLDYCEIEVFTNGITNKIFCVCNGEEKEDKLIFRVFGAGSDKIIDREFELENFERLSKNGLAAPVYAKFENGLVYGYLPGECVSIKSVREPCIVEKICISLSLIHKIPLTKKEQNQQPLIEIKLKNWIETLPDKISSKKGQLLFDEYFASLWGYVLIIKLIKGKK
;
A
#
# COMPACT_ATOMS: atom_id res chain seq x y z
N MET A 1 -17.70 16.44 8.27
CA MET A 1 -18.79 15.73 7.54
C MET A 1 -18.63 14.21 7.58
N ILE A 2 -17.44 13.66 7.33
CA ILE A 2 -17.19 12.20 7.26
C ILE A 2 -17.37 11.47 8.61
N ILE A 3 -16.75 11.95 9.70
CA ILE A 3 -16.86 11.31 11.02
C ILE A 3 -18.32 11.16 11.46
N ARG A 4 -19.15 12.20 11.25
CA ARG A 4 -20.59 12.15 11.60
C ARG A 4 -21.38 11.09 10.83
N GLN A 5 -20.93 10.68 9.65
CA GLN A 5 -21.58 9.60 8.90
C GLN A 5 -21.15 8.22 9.42
N ILE A 6 -19.88 8.06 9.79
CA ILE A 6 -19.31 6.77 10.23
C ILE A 6 -19.60 6.49 11.71
N ARG A 7 -19.57 7.56 12.53
CA ARG A 7 -19.82 7.58 13.97
C ARG A 7 -20.68 8.79 14.33
N PRO A 8 -22.01 8.70 14.14
CA PRO A 8 -22.93 9.80 14.43
C PRO A 8 -22.94 10.24 15.90
N THR A 9 -22.58 9.34 16.81
CA THR A 9 -22.56 9.55 18.25
C THR A 9 -21.33 10.32 18.74
N TRP A 10 -20.27 10.41 17.94
CA TRP A 10 -19.05 11.11 18.34
C TRP A 10 -19.27 12.63 18.39
N LYS A 11 -18.89 13.23 19.51
CA LYS A 11 -18.82 14.69 19.64
C LYS A 11 -17.49 15.17 19.06
N LEU A 12 -17.55 15.91 17.95
CA LEU A 12 -16.36 16.32 17.20
C LEU A 12 -15.38 17.18 18.02
N ASP A 13 -15.89 18.00 18.93
CA ASP A 13 -15.07 18.90 19.77
C ASP A 13 -14.22 18.13 20.80
N TYR A 14 -14.57 16.87 21.08
CA TYR A 14 -13.83 15.99 21.98
C TYR A 14 -13.00 14.94 21.24
N CYS A 15 -12.93 14.99 19.90
CA CYS A 15 -12.11 14.05 19.15
C CYS A 15 -10.63 14.40 19.28
N GLU A 16 -9.81 13.40 19.59
CA GLU A 16 -8.36 13.54 19.61
C GLU A 16 -7.77 13.02 18.28
N ILE A 17 -6.73 13.68 17.78
CA ILE A 17 -6.06 13.32 16.52
C ILE A 17 -4.59 13.02 16.80
N GLU A 18 -4.15 11.83 16.38
CA GLU A 18 -2.75 11.40 16.42
C GLU A 18 -2.23 11.23 14.98
N VAL A 19 -1.05 11.77 14.69
CA VAL A 19 -0.46 11.71 13.34
C VAL A 19 0.57 10.58 13.29
N PHE A 20 0.40 9.66 12.34
CA PHE A 20 1.38 8.61 12.08
C PHE A 20 2.37 9.05 11.00
N THR A 21 3.65 9.16 11.38
CA THR A 21 4.71 9.71 10.52
C THR A 21 5.51 8.66 9.74
N ASN A 22 5.25 7.37 9.95
CA ASN A 22 6.06 6.28 9.39
C ASN A 22 5.71 5.94 7.93
N GLY A 23 4.67 6.56 7.36
CA GLY A 23 4.29 6.37 5.97
C GLY A 23 5.16 7.17 5.00
N ILE A 24 5.63 6.53 3.92
CA ILE A 24 6.44 7.20 2.89
C ILE A 24 5.54 7.98 1.91
N THR A 25 4.42 7.38 1.50
CA THR A 25 3.61 7.88 0.37
C THR A 25 2.28 8.52 0.76
N ASN A 26 1.81 8.29 1.98
CA ASN A 26 0.48 8.75 2.43
C ASN A 26 0.60 9.44 3.79
N LYS A 27 -0.27 10.43 4.02
CA LYS A 27 -0.46 10.99 5.36
C LYS A 27 -1.51 10.15 6.08
N ILE A 28 -1.18 9.66 7.27
CA ILE A 28 -2.05 8.80 8.04
C ILE A 28 -2.33 9.46 9.39
N PHE A 29 -3.60 9.54 9.76
CA PHE A 29 -4.07 10.10 11.01
C PHE A 29 -4.97 9.09 11.72
N CYS A 30 -4.80 8.94 13.02
CA CYS A 30 -5.72 8.22 13.88
C CYS A 30 -6.61 9.24 14.58
N VAL A 31 -7.92 9.02 14.54
CA VAL A 31 -8.90 9.86 15.25
C VAL A 31 -9.68 8.97 16.20
N CYS A 32 -9.79 9.41 17.45
CA CYS A 32 -10.57 8.71 18.47
C CYS A 32 -11.53 9.65 19.19
N ASN A 33 -12.56 9.07 19.79
CA ASN A 33 -13.41 9.81 20.72
C ASN A 33 -12.64 10.05 22.03
N GLY A 34 -12.56 11.29 22.51
CA GLY A 34 -11.86 11.62 23.76
C GLY A 34 -12.48 10.97 24.99
N GLU A 35 -13.79 10.68 24.95
CA GLU A 35 -14.51 9.96 26.02
C GLU A 35 -14.30 8.43 25.94
N GLU A 36 -14.10 7.88 24.73
CA GLU A 36 -13.94 6.44 24.46
C GLU A 36 -12.74 6.19 23.54
N LYS A 37 -11.55 6.10 24.13
CA LYS A 37 -10.29 6.01 23.37
C LYS A 37 -10.10 4.69 22.61
N GLU A 38 -10.98 3.70 22.80
CA GLU A 38 -10.92 2.40 22.13
C GLU A 38 -11.55 2.41 20.73
N ASP A 39 -12.57 3.23 20.48
CA ASP A 39 -13.15 3.40 19.14
C ASP A 39 -12.28 4.39 18.35
N LYS A 40 -11.52 3.84 17.41
CA LYS A 40 -10.52 4.57 16.63
C LYS A 40 -10.74 4.39 15.14
N LEU A 41 -10.60 5.49 14.39
CA LEU A 41 -10.68 5.55 12.95
C LEU A 41 -9.33 5.97 12.37
N ILE A 42 -8.90 5.30 11.30
CA ILE A 42 -7.72 5.68 10.54
C ILE A 42 -8.13 6.41 9.27
N PHE A 43 -7.63 7.63 9.12
CA PHE A 43 -7.71 8.44 7.92
C PHE A 43 -6.41 8.31 7.15
N ARG A 44 -6.46 7.73 5.95
CA ARG A 44 -5.34 7.66 5.02
C ARG A 44 -5.62 8.61 3.86
N VAL A 45 -4.83 9.68 3.79
CA VAL A 45 -4.86 10.67 2.70
C VAL A 45 -3.75 10.34 1.71
N PHE A 46 -4.12 10.17 0.45
CA PHE A 46 -3.21 9.80 -0.62
C PHE A 46 -2.25 10.94 -0.95
N GLY A 47 -0.95 10.62 -1.09
CA GLY A 47 0.07 11.59 -1.48
C GLY A 47 0.06 11.89 -2.98
N ALA A 48 0.40 13.12 -3.34
CA ALA A 48 0.42 13.60 -4.71
C ALA A 48 1.33 12.74 -5.62
N GLY A 49 0.83 12.38 -6.81
CA GLY A 49 1.62 11.70 -7.85
C GLY A 49 1.70 10.18 -7.76
N SER A 50 1.11 9.56 -6.72
CA SER A 50 1.12 8.09 -6.58
C SER A 50 0.07 7.38 -7.45
N ASP A 51 -0.88 8.12 -8.04
CA ASP A 51 -1.92 7.59 -8.94
C ASP A 51 -1.37 7.18 -10.32
N LYS A 52 -0.15 7.63 -10.67
CA LYS A 52 0.54 7.19 -11.89
C LYS A 52 1.02 5.74 -11.83
N ILE A 53 1.08 5.15 -10.63
CA ILE A 53 1.64 3.81 -10.38
C ILE A 53 0.61 2.89 -9.71
N ILE A 54 -0.39 3.45 -9.00
CA ILE A 54 -1.35 2.70 -8.19
C ILE A 54 -2.76 2.90 -8.71
N ASP A 55 -3.41 1.80 -9.12
CA ASP A 55 -4.85 1.77 -9.39
C ASP A 55 -5.61 1.77 -8.05
N ARG A 56 -6.28 2.89 -7.76
CA ARG A 56 -6.99 3.12 -6.48
C ARG A 56 -8.25 2.32 -6.33
N GLU A 57 -8.95 2.05 -7.44
CA GLU A 57 -10.15 1.21 -7.40
C GLU A 57 -9.76 -0.22 -7.09
N PHE A 58 -8.71 -0.71 -7.75
CA PHE A 58 -8.18 -2.04 -7.49
C PHE A 58 -7.58 -2.16 -6.07
N GLU A 59 -6.94 -1.12 -5.55
CA GLU A 59 -6.47 -1.08 -4.15
C GLU A 59 -7.64 -1.19 -3.17
N LEU A 60 -8.71 -0.41 -3.38
CA LEU A 60 -9.90 -0.45 -2.53
C LEU A 60 -10.61 -1.82 -2.60
N GLU A 61 -10.84 -2.35 -3.80
CA GLU A 61 -11.49 -3.65 -3.99
C GLU A 61 -10.74 -4.78 -3.25
N ASN A 62 -9.41 -4.78 -3.35
CA ASN A 62 -8.58 -5.74 -2.63
C ASN A 62 -8.64 -5.53 -1.11
N PHE A 63 -8.63 -4.29 -0.64
CA PHE A 63 -8.73 -4.00 0.79
C PHE A 63 -10.08 -4.48 1.35
N GLU A 64 -11.18 -4.17 0.69
CA GLU A 64 -12.51 -4.66 1.09
C GLU A 64 -12.59 -6.19 1.06
N ARG A 65 -11.98 -6.83 0.04
CA ARG A 65 -11.93 -8.30 -0.04
C ARG A 65 -11.15 -8.91 1.12
N LEU A 66 -10.00 -8.35 1.49
CA LEU A 66 -9.22 -8.79 2.65
C LEU A 66 -10.01 -8.56 3.95
N SER A 67 -10.69 -7.42 4.07
CA SER A 67 -11.50 -7.09 5.24
C SER A 67 -12.66 -8.07 5.44
N LYS A 68 -13.38 -8.42 4.37
CA LYS A 68 -14.46 -9.43 4.40
C LYS A 68 -13.98 -10.82 4.84
N ASN A 69 -12.69 -11.12 4.67
CA ASN A 69 -12.06 -12.36 5.11
C ASN A 69 -11.38 -12.23 6.49
N GLY A 70 -11.55 -11.11 7.20
CA GLY A 70 -10.94 -10.88 8.52
C GLY A 70 -9.43 -10.65 8.47
N LEU A 71 -8.86 -10.35 7.30
CA LEU A 71 -7.42 -10.18 7.08
C LEU A 71 -6.99 -8.71 6.99
N ALA A 72 -7.96 -7.79 7.04
CA ALA A 72 -7.70 -6.35 7.07
C ALA A 72 -8.80 -5.63 7.86
N ALA A 73 -8.52 -4.39 8.28
CA ALA A 73 -9.49 -3.56 8.97
C ALA A 73 -10.73 -3.29 8.10
N PRO A 74 -11.92 -3.10 8.71
CA PRO A 74 -13.11 -2.66 7.99
C PRO A 74 -12.88 -1.29 7.34
N VAL A 75 -13.19 -1.19 6.05
CA VAL A 75 -13.23 0.09 5.34
C VAL A 75 -14.60 0.71 5.60
N TYR A 76 -14.61 1.93 6.15
CA TYR A 76 -15.84 2.64 6.51
C TYR A 76 -16.26 3.66 5.45
N ALA A 77 -15.30 4.31 4.80
CA ALA A 77 -15.59 5.31 3.78
C ALA A 77 -14.43 5.49 2.81
N LYS A 78 -14.79 5.94 1.60
CA LYS A 78 -13.86 6.49 0.60
C LYS A 78 -14.25 7.93 0.33
N PHE A 79 -13.25 8.79 0.20
CA PHE A 79 -13.40 10.18 -0.22
C PHE A 79 -12.40 10.47 -1.35
N GLU A 80 -12.55 11.63 -1.99
CA GLU A 80 -11.85 11.97 -3.24
C GLU A 80 -10.34 11.70 -3.21
N ASN A 81 -9.67 11.97 -2.08
CA ASN A 81 -8.23 11.81 -1.92
C ASN A 81 -7.84 10.86 -0.77
N GLY A 82 -8.68 9.88 -0.42
CA GLY A 82 -8.32 8.94 0.64
C GLY A 82 -9.40 7.97 1.10
N LEU A 83 -9.08 7.29 2.20
CA LEU A 83 -9.90 6.23 2.81
C LEU A 83 -10.01 6.43 4.32
N VAL A 84 -11.12 5.99 4.88
CA VAL A 84 -11.31 5.81 6.33
C VAL A 84 -11.54 4.34 6.63
N TYR A 85 -10.74 3.78 7.52
CA TYR A 85 -10.82 2.36 7.92
C TYR A 85 -10.57 2.18 9.43
N GLY A 86 -10.84 0.98 9.94
CA GLY A 86 -10.67 0.67 11.35
C GLY A 86 -9.20 0.69 11.82
N TYR A 87 -9.00 1.07 13.06
CA TYR A 87 -7.73 0.86 13.74
C TYR A 87 -7.55 -0.62 14.08
N LEU A 88 -6.34 -1.14 13.85
CA LEU A 88 -5.94 -2.47 14.31
C LEU A 88 -5.01 -2.28 15.51
N PRO A 89 -5.40 -2.73 16.72
CA PRO A 89 -4.53 -2.65 17.88
C PRO A 89 -3.36 -3.62 17.71
N GLY A 90 -2.16 -3.14 17.96
CA GLY A 90 -0.94 -3.93 17.90
C GLY A 90 0.29 -3.08 17.62
N GLU A 91 1.43 -3.76 17.52
CA GLU A 91 2.72 -3.15 17.21
C GLU A 91 3.20 -3.62 15.83
N CYS A 92 3.85 -2.72 15.10
CA CYS A 92 4.47 -3.09 13.83
C CYS A 92 5.65 -4.03 14.07
N VAL A 93 5.76 -5.06 13.23
CA VAL A 93 6.91 -5.97 13.24
C VAL A 93 8.18 -5.19 12.90
N SER A 94 9.22 -5.38 13.70
CA SER A 94 10.52 -4.74 13.51
C SER A 94 11.47 -5.63 12.70
N ILE A 95 12.58 -5.06 12.22
CA ILE A 95 13.64 -5.84 11.55
C ILE A 95 14.14 -6.97 12.46
N LYS A 96 14.18 -6.78 13.78
CA LYS A 96 14.62 -7.85 14.69
C LYS A 96 13.52 -8.90 14.87
N SER A 97 12.30 -8.48 15.21
CA SER A 97 11.21 -9.39 15.55
C SER A 97 10.65 -10.18 14.36
N VAL A 98 10.82 -9.72 13.12
CA VAL A 98 10.40 -10.48 11.92
C VAL A 98 11.11 -11.83 11.78
N ARG A 99 12.25 -12.02 12.45
CA ARG A 99 13.04 -13.26 12.43
C ARG A 99 12.72 -14.20 13.59
N GLU A 100 11.90 -13.77 14.54
CA GLU A 100 11.51 -14.60 15.67
C GLU A 100 10.61 -15.74 15.19
N PRO A 101 10.89 -17.02 15.54
CA PRO A 101 10.15 -18.16 15.01
C PRO A 101 8.63 -18.05 15.20
N CYS A 102 8.17 -17.55 16.36
CA CYS A 102 6.75 -17.38 16.64
C CYS A 102 6.08 -16.30 15.78
N ILE A 103 6.82 -15.25 15.36
CA ILE A 103 6.32 -14.22 14.45
C ILE A 103 6.32 -14.75 13.01
N VAL A 104 7.37 -15.48 12.61
CA VAL A 104 7.45 -16.13 11.30
C VAL A 104 6.27 -17.09 11.10
N GLU A 105 5.94 -17.90 12.10
CA GLU A 105 4.78 -18.80 12.05
C GLU A 105 3.47 -18.03 11.79
N LYS A 106 3.23 -16.94 12.54
CA LYS A 106 2.05 -16.07 12.36
C LYS A 106 2.00 -15.41 10.98
N ILE A 107 3.15 -15.01 10.42
CA ILE A 107 3.26 -14.48 9.06
C ILE A 107 2.88 -15.56 8.04
N CYS A 108 3.42 -16.77 8.18
CA CYS A 108 3.11 -17.89 7.29
C CYS A 108 1.62 -18.26 7.32
N ILE A 109 1.01 -18.29 8.51
CA ILE A 109 -0.43 -18.53 8.65
C ILE A 109 -1.22 -17.42 7.93
N SER A 110 -0.89 -16.16 8.17
CA SER A 110 -1.57 -15.01 7.55
C SER A 110 -1.47 -15.05 6.02
N LEU A 111 -0.28 -15.32 5.47
CA LEU A 111 -0.07 -15.48 4.03
C LEU A 111 -0.86 -16.66 3.46
N SER A 112 -0.92 -17.79 4.18
CA SER A 112 -1.72 -18.94 3.76
C SER A 112 -3.21 -18.61 3.65
N LEU A 113 -3.73 -17.76 4.56
CA LEU A 113 -5.12 -17.32 4.52
C LEU A 113 -5.37 -16.38 3.34
N ILE A 114 -4.44 -15.46 3.06
CA ILE A 114 -4.51 -14.59 1.87
C ILE A 114 -4.52 -15.43 0.59
N HIS A 115 -3.66 -16.45 0.48
CA HIS A 115 -3.59 -17.33 -0.70
C HIS A 115 -4.83 -18.21 -0.90
N LYS A 116 -5.64 -18.42 0.15
CA LYS A 116 -6.91 -19.17 0.05
C LYS A 116 -8.07 -18.32 -0.48
N ILE A 117 -7.91 -16.99 -0.54
CA ILE A 117 -8.95 -16.12 -1.10
C ILE A 117 -9.07 -16.43 -2.60
N PRO A 118 -10.28 -16.79 -3.09
CA PRO A 118 -10.46 -17.16 -4.49
C PRO A 118 -10.23 -15.94 -5.40
N LEU A 119 -9.53 -16.19 -6.50
CA LEU A 119 -9.36 -15.22 -7.57
C LEU A 119 -10.69 -15.00 -8.30
N THR A 120 -10.97 -13.76 -8.69
CA THR A 120 -12.05 -13.40 -9.60
C THR A 120 -11.82 -14.00 -10.99
N LYS A 121 -12.87 -14.11 -11.81
CA LYS A 121 -12.75 -14.57 -13.20
C LYS A 121 -11.75 -13.74 -14.01
N LYS A 122 -11.67 -12.43 -13.75
CA LYS A 122 -10.69 -11.54 -14.41
C LYS A 122 -9.27 -11.91 -14.00
N GLU A 123 -9.02 -12.09 -12.71
CA GLU A 123 -7.70 -12.44 -12.18
C GLU A 123 -7.22 -13.83 -12.62
N GLN A 124 -8.13 -14.81 -12.73
CA GLN A 124 -7.79 -16.16 -13.23
C GLN A 124 -7.27 -16.17 -14.67
N ASN A 125 -7.77 -15.24 -15.50
CA ASN A 125 -7.36 -15.11 -16.89
C ASN A 125 -6.20 -14.12 -17.08
N GLN A 126 -5.64 -13.60 -15.99
CA GLN A 126 -4.59 -12.60 -16.02
C GLN A 126 -3.22 -13.26 -15.82
N GLN A 127 -2.23 -12.84 -16.61
CA GLN A 127 -0.84 -13.21 -16.39
C GLN A 127 -0.34 -12.69 -15.03
N PRO A 128 0.69 -13.31 -14.42
CA PRO A 128 1.26 -12.85 -13.17
C PRO A 128 1.60 -11.35 -13.20
N LEU A 129 1.07 -10.60 -12.23
CA LEU A 129 1.25 -9.15 -12.15
C LEU A 129 2.73 -8.73 -12.07
N ILE A 130 3.62 -9.62 -11.62
CA ILE A 130 5.05 -9.37 -11.54
C ILE A 130 5.64 -9.06 -12.93
N GLU A 131 5.24 -9.77 -13.98
CA GLU A 131 5.74 -9.55 -15.33
C GLU A 131 5.31 -8.19 -15.87
N ILE A 132 4.04 -7.85 -15.65
CA ILE A 132 3.47 -6.54 -16.03
C ILE A 132 4.17 -5.41 -15.27
N LYS A 133 4.31 -5.55 -13.94
CA LYS A 133 4.89 -4.51 -13.08
C LYS A 133 6.37 -4.29 -13.36
N LEU A 134 7.15 -5.36 -13.50
CA LEU A 134 8.58 -5.26 -13.85
C LEU A 134 8.78 -4.53 -15.17
N LYS A 135 8.00 -4.88 -16.19
CA LYS A 135 8.05 -4.22 -17.49
C LYS A 135 7.72 -2.73 -17.38
N ASN A 136 6.64 -2.39 -16.69
CA ASN A 136 6.24 -0.99 -16.50
C ASN A 136 7.32 -0.20 -15.73
N TRP A 137 7.91 -0.78 -14.68
CA TRP A 137 8.99 -0.13 -13.93
C TRP A 137 10.24 0.11 -14.76
N ILE A 138 10.63 -0.86 -15.59
CA ILE A 138 11.76 -0.72 -16.51
C ILE A 138 11.49 0.39 -17.54
N GLU A 139 10.27 0.47 -18.06
CA GLU A 139 9.86 1.49 -19.03
C GLU A 139 9.79 2.89 -18.42
N THR A 140 9.47 3.02 -17.13
CA THR A 140 9.44 4.31 -16.42
C THR A 140 10.79 4.76 -15.88
N LEU A 141 11.85 3.96 -16.02
CA LEU A 141 13.19 4.36 -15.60
C LEU A 141 13.66 5.59 -16.42
N PRO A 142 14.05 6.68 -15.75
CA PRO A 142 14.57 7.85 -16.44
C PRO A 142 15.91 7.52 -17.10
N ASP A 143 16.17 8.09 -18.27
CA ASP A 143 17.45 7.88 -18.97
C ASP A 143 18.64 8.52 -18.23
N LYS A 144 18.36 9.51 -17.37
CA LYS A 144 19.31 10.10 -16.43
C LYS A 144 18.62 10.43 -15.12
N ILE A 145 19.27 10.08 -14.01
CA ILE A 145 18.90 10.51 -12.67
C ILE A 145 19.40 11.94 -12.44
N SER A 146 18.52 12.79 -11.93
CA SER A 146 18.80 14.22 -11.71
C SER A 146 19.92 14.49 -10.70
N SER A 147 20.10 13.62 -9.71
CA SER A 147 21.15 13.75 -8.70
C SER A 147 22.43 13.05 -9.12
N LYS A 148 23.59 13.72 -9.01
CA LYS A 148 24.90 13.15 -9.35
C LYS A 148 25.23 11.88 -8.55
N LYS A 149 24.90 11.86 -7.26
CA LYS A 149 25.07 10.67 -6.39
C LYS A 149 24.12 9.53 -6.80
N GLY A 150 22.88 9.86 -7.13
CA GLY A 150 21.90 8.87 -7.62
C GLY A 150 22.31 8.28 -8.96
N GLN A 151 22.85 9.09 -9.88
CA GLN A 151 23.35 8.63 -11.17
C GLN A 151 24.53 7.66 -10.99
N LEU A 152 25.50 7.98 -10.12
CA LEU A 152 26.63 7.10 -9.85
C LEU A 152 26.20 5.74 -9.29
N LEU A 153 25.30 5.74 -8.30
CA LEU A 153 24.74 4.49 -7.73
C LEU A 153 23.97 3.71 -8.80
N PHE A 154 23.16 4.41 -9.59
CA PHE A 154 22.38 3.78 -10.65
C PHE A 154 23.32 3.14 -11.70
N ASP A 155 24.35 3.85 -12.14
CA ASP A 155 25.32 3.32 -13.09
C ASP A 155 26.08 2.12 -12.50
N GLU A 156 26.45 2.14 -11.21
CA GLU A 156 27.12 1.01 -10.54
C GLU A 156 26.21 -0.24 -10.47
N TYR A 157 24.96 -0.08 -10.02
CA TYR A 157 24.03 -1.21 -9.89
C TYR A 157 23.57 -1.76 -11.24
N PHE A 158 23.43 -0.90 -12.26
CA PHE A 158 22.97 -1.29 -13.58
C PHE A 158 24.10 -1.49 -14.60
N ALA A 159 25.37 -1.31 -14.25
CA ALA A 159 26.51 -1.47 -15.16
C ALA A 159 26.50 -2.81 -15.92
N SER A 160 26.18 -3.91 -15.22
CA SER A 160 26.11 -5.26 -15.81
C SER A 160 24.75 -5.58 -16.44
N LEU A 161 23.69 -4.83 -16.08
CA LEU A 161 22.32 -5.06 -16.51
C LEU A 161 21.91 -4.11 -17.65
N TRP A 162 22.69 -3.07 -17.94
CA TRP A 162 22.33 -2.05 -18.94
C TRP A 162 22.14 -2.66 -20.33
N GLY A 163 22.93 -3.67 -20.69
CA GLY A 163 22.74 -4.43 -21.93
C GLY A 163 21.32 -5.03 -22.03
N TYR A 164 20.82 -5.64 -20.96
CA TYR A 164 19.47 -6.22 -20.92
C TYR A 164 18.38 -5.14 -20.93
N VAL A 165 18.56 -4.05 -20.19
CA VAL A 165 17.57 -2.96 -20.15
C VAL A 165 17.51 -2.23 -21.51
N LEU A 166 18.64 -2.02 -22.18
CA LEU A 166 18.71 -1.48 -23.55
C LEU A 166 18.05 -2.44 -24.55
N ILE A 167 18.29 -3.75 -24.46
CA ILE A 167 17.62 -4.74 -25.31
C ILE A 167 16.10 -4.68 -25.12
N ILE A 168 15.61 -4.60 -23.87
CA ILE A 168 14.18 -4.48 -23.57
C ILE A 168 13.58 -3.18 -24.14
N LYS A 169 14.30 -2.04 -24.02
CA LYS A 169 13.88 -0.76 -24.61
C LYS A 169 13.92 -0.79 -26.15
N LEU A 170 14.94 -1.40 -26.75
CA LEU A 170 15.16 -1.47 -28.21
C LEU A 170 14.19 -2.41 -28.93
N ILE A 171 13.79 -3.54 -28.33
CA ILE A 171 12.81 -4.49 -28.89
C ILE A 171 11.46 -3.80 -29.17
N LYS A 172 11.13 -2.70 -28.47
CA LYS A 172 9.90 -1.94 -28.68
C LYS A 172 10.01 -0.75 -29.62
N GLY A 173 11.21 -0.25 -29.92
CA GLY A 173 11.42 0.84 -30.89
C GLY A 173 11.25 0.41 -32.37
N LYS A 174 10.90 -0.86 -32.62
CA LYS A 174 10.71 -1.47 -33.94
C LYS A 174 9.29 -1.99 -34.19
N LYS A 175 8.26 -1.35 -33.63
CA LYS A 175 6.86 -1.58 -34.04
C LYS A 175 6.28 -0.32 -34.66
#